data_AF-A0A7S0AZC2-F1
#
_entry.id   AF-A0A7S0AZC2-F1
#
_cell.length_a   1.000
_cell.length_b   1.000
_cell.length_c   1.000
_cell.angle_alpha   90.00
_cell.angle_beta   90.00
_cell.angle_gamma   90.00
#
_symmetry.space_group_name_H-M   'P 1'
#
loop_
_entity.id
_entity.type
_entity.pdbx_description
1 polymer ?
#
loop_
_entity_poly.entity_id
_entity_poly.type
_entity_poly.pdbx_seq_one_letter_code
_entity_poly.pdbx_strand_id
1 'polypeptide(L)'
;MDDDTKLATLTSMGFDLDVAISALGACNGDVERAIELCLGGGVGGLVPAADTAAASSAGAGAGTAGTLLRVSDASQYTFGPDGRSACTCIALRYAERFLQTISQSAHASASTADAIVDESFLSEGLQQGVALYKTIKAGGSTSVEHMSAEEVLNNAHGKGAFANLKFDAPVRQGVLSSDPSSPLGMQAVLAGCQSESHWVAVIITKSPETIAVALPPSSSPSPSQLSGYFLLDSHPRPQLGANGSYAIAHDNMVSLGRTLSEIFPFTDLGSDVGEMMQMMYNSFDAYVLQQ
;
A
#
# COMPACT_ATOMS: atom_id res chain seq x y z
N MET A 1 -35.67 3.61 7.58
CA MET A 1 -35.33 2.54 6.64
C MET A 1 -35.35 1.24 7.45
N ASP A 2 -36.20 0.28 7.07
CA ASP A 2 -36.21 -1.02 7.75
C ASP A 2 -34.92 -1.80 7.45
N ASP A 3 -34.60 -2.78 8.29
CA ASP A 3 -33.32 -3.51 8.19
C ASP A 3 -33.22 -4.33 6.90
N ASP A 4 -34.35 -4.79 6.34
CA ASP A 4 -34.40 -5.47 5.04
C ASP A 4 -33.94 -4.56 3.90
N THR A 5 -34.38 -3.30 3.90
CA THR A 5 -33.93 -2.30 2.90
C THR A 5 -32.45 -2.00 3.04
N LYS A 6 -31.90 -2.02 4.27
CA LYS A 6 -30.46 -1.77 4.53
C LYS A 6 -29.60 -2.91 4.00
N LEU A 7 -30.03 -4.15 4.26
CA LEU A 7 -29.37 -5.35 3.73
C LEU A 7 -29.46 -5.41 2.21
N ALA A 8 -30.63 -5.10 1.63
CA ALA A 8 -30.80 -5.03 0.19
C ALA A 8 -29.87 -3.98 -0.45
N THR A 9 -29.65 -2.85 0.22
CA THR A 9 -28.72 -1.81 -0.25
C THR A 9 -27.28 -2.34 -0.29
N LEU A 10 -26.77 -2.90 0.80
CA LEU A 10 -25.40 -3.44 0.87
C LEU A 10 -25.18 -4.61 -0.10
N THR A 11 -26.13 -5.53 -0.20
CA THR A 11 -26.03 -6.66 -1.14
C THR A 11 -26.12 -6.21 -2.59
N SER A 12 -26.90 -5.16 -2.90
CA SER A 12 -26.93 -4.56 -4.24
C SER A 12 -25.62 -3.89 -4.64
N MET A 13 -24.80 -3.46 -3.66
CA MET A 13 -23.44 -2.96 -3.87
C MET A 13 -22.41 -4.09 -4.09
N GLY A 14 -22.83 -5.36 -4.02
CA GLY A 14 -21.99 -6.53 -4.26
C GLY A 14 -21.34 -7.12 -3.01
N PHE A 15 -21.70 -6.66 -1.81
CA PHE A 15 -21.22 -7.28 -0.57
C PHE A 15 -21.98 -8.58 -0.28
N ASP A 16 -21.27 -9.60 0.22
CA ASP A 16 -21.88 -10.84 0.69
C ASP A 16 -22.87 -10.59 1.82
N LEU A 17 -23.98 -11.34 1.84
CA LEU A 17 -25.06 -11.17 2.80
C LEU A 17 -24.57 -11.28 4.26
N ASP A 18 -23.69 -12.25 4.55
CA ASP A 18 -23.14 -12.44 5.89
C ASP A 18 -22.26 -11.25 6.34
N VAL A 19 -21.48 -10.69 5.41
CA VAL A 19 -20.66 -9.49 5.65
C VAL A 19 -21.55 -8.28 5.90
N ALA A 20 -22.61 -8.10 5.10
CA ALA A 20 -23.57 -7.02 5.27
C ALA A 20 -24.32 -7.09 6.61
N ILE A 21 -24.76 -8.28 7.04
CA ILE A 21 -25.40 -8.50 8.34
C ILE A 21 -24.42 -8.16 9.47
N SER A 22 -23.19 -8.66 9.39
CA SER A 22 -22.17 -8.45 10.41
C SER A 22 -21.79 -6.96 10.52
N ALA A 23 -21.62 -6.27 9.39
CA ALA A 23 -21.27 -4.86 9.33
C ALA A 23 -22.40 -3.96 9.87
N LEU A 24 -23.66 -4.21 9.49
CA LEU A 24 -24.81 -3.49 10.05
C LEU A 24 -24.95 -3.71 11.54
N GLY A 25 -24.75 -4.95 12.01
CA GLY A 25 -24.75 -5.26 13.44
C GLY A 25 -23.69 -4.47 14.20
N ALA A 26 -22.45 -4.43 13.69
CA ALA A 26 -21.35 -3.68 14.29
C ALA A 26 -21.60 -2.16 14.30
N CYS A 27 -22.35 -1.65 13.32
CA CYS A 27 -22.63 -0.22 13.16
C CYS A 27 -23.99 0.20 13.74
N ASN A 28 -24.63 -0.63 14.58
CA ASN A 28 -25.96 -0.35 15.15
C ASN A 28 -27.03 0.00 14.10
N GLY A 29 -26.95 -0.64 12.93
CA GLY A 29 -27.87 -0.44 11.82
C GLY A 29 -27.66 0.85 11.02
N ASP A 30 -26.52 1.53 11.19
CA ASP A 30 -26.08 2.65 10.35
C ASP A 30 -25.50 2.11 9.03
N VAL A 31 -26.13 2.46 7.91
CA VAL A 31 -25.78 1.93 6.58
C VAL A 31 -24.48 2.54 6.06
N GLU A 32 -24.27 3.83 6.26
CA GLU A 32 -23.08 4.53 5.76
C GLU A 32 -21.83 3.97 6.44
N ARG A 33 -21.86 3.85 7.77
CA ARG A 33 -20.76 3.23 8.53
C ARG A 33 -20.58 1.74 8.19
N ALA A 34 -21.64 1.01 7.90
CA ALA A 34 -21.54 -0.38 7.46
C ALA A 34 -20.88 -0.50 6.07
N ILE A 35 -21.16 0.43 5.15
CA ILE A 35 -20.48 0.50 3.84
C ILE A 35 -18.99 0.77 4.05
N GLU A 36 -18.62 1.77 4.86
CA GLU A 36 -17.23 2.06 5.19
C GLU A 36 -16.51 0.84 5.79
N LEU A 37 -17.18 0.13 6.69
CA LEU A 37 -16.66 -1.08 7.33
C LEU A 37 -16.45 -2.23 6.33
N CYS A 38 -17.39 -2.42 5.39
CA CYS A 38 -17.26 -3.42 4.33
C CYS A 38 -16.09 -3.09 3.38
N LEU A 39 -15.94 -1.82 3.01
CA LEU A 39 -14.86 -1.36 2.12
C LEU A 39 -13.47 -1.41 2.78
N GLY A 40 -13.40 -1.22 4.11
CA GLY A 40 -12.15 -1.28 4.89
C GLY A 40 -11.52 -2.67 5.05
N GLY A 41 -12.09 -3.72 4.45
CA GLY A 41 -11.57 -5.09 4.53
C GLY A 41 -12.22 -5.97 5.60
N GLY A 42 -13.38 -5.57 6.12
CA GLY A 42 -14.30 -6.46 6.83
C GLY A 42 -14.19 -6.49 8.36
N VAL A 43 -15.23 -7.07 8.96
CA VAL A 43 -15.51 -7.09 10.41
C VAL A 43 -14.51 -7.94 11.23
N GLY A 44 -13.70 -8.75 10.55
CA GLY A 44 -12.68 -9.61 11.17
C GLY A 44 -11.37 -8.89 11.53
N GLY A 45 -11.17 -7.64 11.08
CA GLY A 45 -9.95 -6.87 11.32
C GLY A 45 -10.10 -5.72 12.33
N LEU A 46 -11.32 -5.39 12.74
CA LEU A 46 -11.54 -4.36 13.76
C LEU A 46 -11.56 -5.01 15.14
N VAL A 47 -10.38 -5.11 15.75
CA VAL A 47 -10.30 -5.04 17.21
C VAL A 47 -11.07 -3.78 17.61
N PRO A 48 -12.07 -3.87 18.50
CA PRO A 48 -12.79 -2.67 18.94
C PRO A 48 -11.74 -1.69 19.43
N ALA A 49 -11.80 -0.45 18.94
CA ALA A 49 -10.98 0.65 19.42
C ALA A 49 -11.28 0.82 20.91
N ALA A 50 -10.59 0.03 21.75
CA ALA A 50 -10.57 0.22 23.18
C ALA A 50 -10.04 1.63 23.39
N ASP A 51 -10.82 2.42 24.13
CA ASP A 51 -10.56 3.79 24.53
C ASP A 51 -9.07 4.10 24.66
N THR A 52 -8.45 4.52 23.55
CA THR A 52 -7.10 5.09 23.51
C THR A 52 -7.22 6.61 23.66
N ALA A 53 -8.14 7.03 24.51
CA ALA A 53 -8.28 8.39 25.01
C ALA A 53 -7.22 8.64 26.11
N ALA A 54 -5.94 8.51 25.77
CA ALA A 54 -4.82 9.03 26.56
C ALA A 54 -3.51 8.97 25.76
N ALA A 55 -3.44 9.65 24.62
CA ALA A 55 -2.16 9.95 23.98
C ALA A 55 -2.17 11.40 23.48
N SER A 56 -1.70 12.28 24.37
CA SER A 56 -0.89 13.46 24.05
C SER A 56 -1.36 14.36 22.90
N SER A 57 -1.95 15.48 23.29
CA SER A 57 -1.86 16.78 22.59
C SER A 57 -0.41 17.29 22.56
N ALA A 58 0.50 16.50 22.00
CA ALA A 58 1.83 16.95 21.65
C ALA A 58 1.71 17.85 20.42
N GLY A 59 2.17 19.09 20.55
CA GLY A 59 2.04 20.11 19.54
C GLY A 59 2.53 19.65 18.17
N ALA A 60 2.08 20.35 17.13
CA ALA A 60 2.61 20.27 15.78
C ALA A 60 4.10 20.65 15.75
N GLY A 61 4.93 19.80 16.35
CA GLY A 61 6.36 19.76 16.10
C GLY A 61 6.51 19.34 14.65
N ALA A 62 7.38 20.03 13.93
CA ALA A 62 7.87 19.61 12.64
C ALA A 62 8.54 18.24 12.78
N GLY A 63 7.74 17.18 12.81
CA GLY A 63 8.24 15.81 12.80
C GLY A 63 9.01 15.66 11.51
N THR A 64 10.30 15.33 11.64
CA THR A 64 11.23 15.17 10.53
C THR A 64 10.59 14.35 9.42
N ALA A 65 10.61 14.89 8.21
CA ALA A 65 10.29 14.12 7.01
C ALA A 65 11.16 12.85 7.00
N GLY A 66 10.68 11.78 6.36
CA GLY A 66 11.42 10.52 6.30
C GLY A 66 12.87 10.72 5.85
N THR A 67 13.75 9.83 6.28
CA THR A 67 15.15 9.86 5.84
C THR A 67 15.22 9.23 4.45
N LEU A 68 15.47 10.05 3.43
CA LEU A 68 15.77 9.57 2.09
C LEU A 68 17.02 8.70 2.17
N LEU A 69 16.84 7.38 2.11
CA LEU A 69 17.93 6.44 2.27
C LEU A 69 18.82 6.51 1.05
N ARG A 70 18.25 6.28 -0.13
CA ARG A 70 19.00 6.09 -1.37
C ARG A 70 18.19 6.57 -2.57
N VAL A 71 18.92 6.99 -3.59
CA VAL A 71 18.40 7.34 -4.92
C VAL A 71 19.29 6.63 -5.93
N SER A 72 18.68 5.90 -6.87
CA SER A 72 19.33 5.39 -8.07
C SER A 72 19.23 6.47 -9.16
N ASP A 73 20.28 6.62 -9.99
CA ASP A 73 20.24 7.54 -11.14
C ASP A 73 19.20 7.08 -12.20
N ALA A 74 18.87 5.79 -12.23
CA ALA A 74 17.83 5.26 -13.09
C ALA A 74 16.44 5.36 -12.44
N SER A 75 15.43 5.61 -13.25
CA SER A 75 14.01 5.44 -12.91
C SER A 75 13.38 4.41 -13.84
N GLN A 76 12.10 4.10 -13.64
CA GLN A 76 11.36 3.28 -14.61
C GLN A 76 11.38 3.88 -16.02
N TYR A 77 11.45 5.22 -16.14
CA TYR A 77 11.46 5.91 -17.44
C TYR A 77 12.78 5.76 -18.21
N THR A 78 13.86 5.36 -17.53
CA THR A 78 15.15 5.05 -18.18
C THR A 78 15.03 3.88 -19.16
N PHE A 79 14.03 3.02 -19.00
CA PHE A 79 13.84 1.81 -19.82
C PHE A 79 12.86 2.00 -20.99
N GLY A 80 12.60 3.25 -21.40
CA GLY A 80 11.78 3.56 -22.57
C GLY A 80 10.30 3.23 -22.39
N PRO A 81 9.57 2.87 -23.46
CA PRO A 81 8.13 2.61 -23.41
C PRO A 81 7.75 1.50 -22.43
N ASP A 82 8.50 0.39 -22.41
CA ASP A 82 8.17 -0.72 -21.51
C ASP A 82 8.39 -0.38 -20.04
N GLY A 83 9.34 0.53 -19.74
CA GLY A 83 9.56 1.00 -18.39
C GLY A 83 8.44 1.89 -17.85
N ARG A 84 7.82 2.72 -18.70
CA ARG A 84 6.71 3.62 -18.32
C ARG A 84 5.50 2.90 -17.75
N SER A 85 5.30 1.65 -18.14
CA SER A 85 4.13 0.86 -17.81
C SER A 85 4.44 -0.31 -16.86
N ALA A 86 5.69 -0.43 -16.41
CA ALA A 86 6.17 -1.53 -15.58
C ALA A 86 6.11 -1.24 -14.06
N CYS A 87 5.54 -0.10 -13.63
CA CYS A 87 5.51 0.32 -12.23
C CYS A 87 5.03 -0.79 -11.27
N THR A 88 3.94 -1.48 -11.60
CA THR A 88 3.42 -2.60 -10.80
C THR A 88 4.41 -3.77 -10.69
N CYS A 89 5.02 -4.17 -11.81
CA CYS A 89 6.01 -5.25 -11.80
C CYS A 89 7.26 -4.88 -11.00
N ILE A 90 7.69 -3.62 -11.06
CA ILE A 90 8.82 -3.10 -10.30
C ILE A 90 8.48 -3.08 -8.80
N ALA A 91 7.32 -2.55 -8.42
CA ALA A 91 6.87 -2.50 -7.03
C ALA A 91 6.79 -3.92 -6.42
N LEU A 92 6.26 -4.89 -7.16
CA LEU A 92 6.24 -6.29 -6.74
C LEU A 92 7.65 -6.89 -6.57
N ARG A 93 8.61 -6.52 -7.43
CA ARG A 93 10.01 -6.95 -7.29
C ARG A 93 10.69 -6.32 -6.08
N TYR A 94 10.43 -5.04 -5.80
CA TYR A 94 10.87 -4.41 -4.57
C TYR A 94 10.31 -5.12 -3.34
N ALA A 95 9.01 -5.42 -3.31
CA ALA A 95 8.38 -6.16 -2.22
C ALA A 95 8.99 -7.55 -2.02
N GLU A 96 9.13 -8.34 -3.09
CA GLU A 96 9.73 -9.68 -3.04
C GLU A 96 11.14 -9.66 -2.46
N ARG A 97 11.99 -8.78 -3.00
CA ARG A 97 13.39 -8.65 -2.60
C ARG A 97 13.48 -8.19 -1.15
N PHE A 98 12.70 -7.19 -0.75
CA PHE A 98 12.72 -6.68 0.61
C PHE A 98 12.37 -7.79 1.62
N LEU A 99 11.27 -8.51 1.38
CA LEU A 99 10.84 -9.59 2.27
C LEU A 99 11.84 -10.77 2.28
N GLN A 100 12.47 -11.09 1.14
CA GLN A 100 13.56 -12.09 1.05
C GLN A 100 14.79 -11.65 1.85
N THR A 101 15.23 -10.41 1.70
CA THR A 101 16.40 -9.88 2.40
C THR A 101 16.16 -9.85 3.91
N ILE A 102 14.98 -9.42 4.35
CA ILE A 102 14.63 -9.39 5.78
C ILE A 102 14.55 -10.79 6.37
N SER A 103 13.89 -11.75 5.70
CA SER A 103 13.78 -13.12 6.21
C SER A 103 15.15 -13.80 6.34
N GLN A 104 16.06 -13.55 5.41
CA GLN A 104 17.45 -14.03 5.48
C GLN A 104 18.27 -13.30 6.55
N SER A 105 18.06 -11.99 6.69
CA SER A 105 18.78 -11.14 7.66
C SER A 105 18.30 -11.33 9.09
N ALA A 106 17.09 -11.85 9.32
CA ALA A 106 16.60 -12.16 10.68
C ALA A 106 17.53 -13.14 11.43
N HIS A 107 18.36 -13.89 10.70
CA HIS A 107 19.39 -14.76 11.26
C HIS A 107 20.78 -14.11 11.40
N ALA A 108 21.01 -12.96 10.76
CA ALA A 108 22.25 -12.20 10.81
C ALA A 108 22.13 -11.05 11.83
N SER A 109 23.08 -10.96 12.75
CA SER A 109 23.12 -9.87 13.74
C SER A 109 23.22 -8.50 13.04
N ALA A 110 22.25 -7.62 13.33
CA ALA A 110 22.36 -6.16 13.18
C ALA A 110 22.61 -5.63 11.76
N SER A 111 21.70 -5.85 10.81
CA SER A 111 21.67 -5.05 9.58
C SER A 111 20.97 -3.71 9.82
N THR A 112 21.58 -2.62 9.37
CA THR A 112 20.94 -1.29 9.34
C THR A 112 19.98 -1.20 8.15
N ALA A 113 19.00 -0.29 8.20
CA ALA A 113 18.11 0.01 7.06
C ALA A 113 18.88 0.21 5.73
N ASP A 114 19.98 0.95 5.82
CA ASP A 114 20.94 1.22 4.74
C ASP A 114 21.60 -0.02 4.13
N ALA A 115 21.66 -1.14 4.87
CA ALA A 115 22.25 -2.38 4.40
C ALA A 115 21.24 -3.27 3.66
N ILE A 116 19.94 -3.01 3.80
CA ILE A 116 18.88 -3.78 3.12
C ILE A 116 18.56 -3.15 1.78
N VAL A 117 18.41 -1.82 1.76
CA VAL A 117 18.00 -1.07 0.57
C VAL A 117 19.15 -0.17 0.12
N ASP A 118 20.07 -0.75 -0.65
CA ASP A 118 21.16 -0.03 -1.30
C ASP A 118 20.82 0.32 -2.77
N GLU A 119 21.77 0.94 -3.48
CA GLU A 119 21.59 1.30 -4.88
C GLU A 119 21.45 0.07 -5.79
N SER A 120 22.13 -1.04 -5.46
CA SER A 120 22.02 -2.29 -6.21
C SER A 120 20.61 -2.89 -6.08
N PHE A 121 20.03 -2.82 -4.88
CA PHE A 121 18.66 -3.23 -4.61
C PHE A 121 17.67 -2.51 -5.54
N LEU A 122 17.77 -1.18 -5.61
CA LEU A 122 16.88 -0.35 -6.42
C LEU A 122 17.08 -0.59 -7.91
N SER A 123 18.33 -0.55 -8.38
CA SER A 123 18.66 -0.67 -9.81
C SER A 123 18.34 -2.06 -10.37
N GLU A 124 18.64 -3.13 -9.63
CA GLU A 124 18.30 -4.49 -10.04
C GLU A 124 16.79 -4.74 -9.93
N GLY A 125 16.11 -4.23 -8.89
CA GLY A 125 14.65 -4.34 -8.77
C GLY A 125 13.92 -3.67 -9.94
N LEU A 126 14.38 -2.49 -10.38
CA LEU A 126 13.94 -1.84 -11.61
C LEU A 126 14.13 -2.74 -12.84
N GLN A 127 15.36 -3.20 -13.07
CA GLN A 127 15.68 -4.01 -14.26
C GLN A 127 14.86 -5.31 -14.30
N GLN A 128 14.75 -6.01 -13.16
CA GLN A 128 13.97 -7.23 -13.04
C GLN A 128 12.47 -6.99 -13.21
N GLY A 129 11.95 -5.89 -12.68
CA GLY A 129 10.54 -5.49 -12.85
C GLY A 129 10.21 -5.22 -14.32
N VAL A 130 11.04 -4.46 -15.01
CA VAL A 130 10.88 -4.17 -16.45
C VAL A 130 11.02 -5.44 -17.29
N ALA A 131 11.99 -6.30 -17.00
CA ALA A 131 12.17 -7.58 -17.70
C ALA A 131 10.95 -8.50 -17.52
N LEU A 132 10.38 -8.53 -16.31
CA LEU A 132 9.15 -9.27 -16.04
C LEU A 132 7.96 -8.71 -16.84
N TYR A 133 7.77 -7.39 -16.83
CA TYR A 133 6.71 -6.74 -17.61
C TYR A 133 6.79 -7.12 -19.09
N LYS A 134 7.98 -7.02 -19.70
CA LYS A 134 8.22 -7.44 -21.09
C LYS A 134 7.85 -8.91 -21.33
N THR A 135 8.18 -9.79 -20.38
CA THR A 135 7.88 -11.21 -20.46
C THR A 135 6.38 -11.50 -20.37
N ILE A 136 5.63 -10.73 -19.57
CA ILE A 136 4.16 -10.84 -19.48
C ILE A 136 3.53 -10.34 -20.78
N LYS A 137 3.91 -9.13 -21.22
CA LYS A 137 3.42 -8.50 -22.46
C LYS A 137 3.68 -9.35 -23.71
N ALA A 138 4.88 -9.92 -23.84
CA ALA A 138 5.23 -10.81 -24.95
C ALA A 138 4.45 -12.13 -24.95
N GLY A 139 3.90 -12.54 -23.80
CA GLY A 139 3.03 -13.71 -23.68
C GLY A 139 1.65 -13.52 -24.32
N GLY A 140 1.30 -12.30 -24.76
CA GLY A 140 0.01 -12.01 -25.38
C GLY A 140 -1.17 -12.05 -24.40
N SER A 141 -0.92 -12.16 -23.10
CA SER A 141 -1.96 -12.30 -22.09
C SER A 141 -2.81 -11.04 -21.90
N THR A 142 -2.27 -9.87 -22.21
CA THR A 142 -2.96 -8.59 -21.98
C THR A 142 -2.72 -7.62 -23.14
N SER A 143 -3.78 -6.95 -23.59
CA SER A 143 -3.69 -5.76 -24.45
C SER A 143 -3.55 -4.47 -23.63
N VAL A 144 -3.70 -4.56 -22.31
CA VAL A 144 -3.69 -3.44 -21.38
C VAL A 144 -2.25 -3.04 -21.06
N GLU A 145 -1.94 -1.76 -21.19
CA GLU A 145 -0.61 -1.22 -20.96
C GLU A 145 -0.20 -1.28 -19.47
N HIS A 146 -1.13 -0.98 -18.57
CA HIS A 146 -0.96 -1.04 -17.12
C HIS A 146 -1.66 -2.27 -16.55
N MET A 147 -1.00 -2.98 -15.65
CA MET A 147 -1.55 -4.20 -15.02
C MET A 147 -1.74 -3.98 -13.52
N SER A 148 -2.81 -4.56 -12.97
CA SER A 148 -2.98 -4.65 -11.51
C SER A 148 -1.97 -5.61 -10.89
N ALA A 149 -1.78 -5.53 -9.57
CA ALA A 149 -0.87 -6.45 -8.88
C ALA A 149 -1.32 -7.91 -9.02
N GLU A 150 -2.64 -8.16 -8.99
CA GLU A 150 -3.25 -9.48 -9.19
C GLU A 150 -2.99 -10.00 -10.60
N GLU A 151 -3.17 -9.18 -11.63
CA GLU A 151 -2.89 -9.57 -13.01
C GLU A 151 -1.43 -9.95 -13.19
N VAL A 152 -0.51 -9.17 -12.62
CA VAL A 152 0.93 -9.47 -12.69
C VAL A 152 1.22 -10.80 -11.99
N LEU A 153 0.74 -11.01 -10.76
CA LEU A 153 1.01 -12.24 -9.99
C LEU A 153 0.42 -13.48 -10.68
N ASN A 154 -0.83 -13.40 -11.16
CA ASN A 154 -1.47 -14.49 -11.90
C ASN A 154 -0.71 -14.87 -13.18
N ASN A 155 -0.20 -13.88 -13.92
CA ASN A 155 0.60 -14.13 -15.14
C ASN A 155 2.05 -14.58 -14.83
N ALA A 156 2.57 -14.23 -13.65
CA ALA A 156 3.95 -14.49 -13.25
C ALA A 156 4.14 -15.85 -12.56
N HIS A 157 3.17 -16.33 -11.79
CA HIS A 157 3.26 -17.60 -11.06
C HIS A 157 3.51 -18.80 -11.98
N GLY A 158 2.85 -18.87 -13.13
CA GLY A 158 3.08 -19.92 -14.13
C GLY A 158 4.48 -19.91 -14.75
N LYS A 159 5.27 -18.85 -14.51
CA LYS A 159 6.63 -18.65 -15.02
C LYS A 159 7.69 -18.71 -13.92
N GLY A 160 7.31 -19.11 -12.70
CA GLY A 160 8.22 -19.24 -11.55
C GLY A 160 8.64 -17.93 -10.90
N ALA A 161 8.10 -16.79 -11.34
CA ALA A 161 8.31 -15.51 -10.67
C ALA A 161 7.38 -15.40 -9.45
N PHE A 162 7.87 -14.77 -8.37
CA PHE A 162 7.14 -14.56 -7.13
C PHE A 162 6.68 -15.85 -6.42
N ALA A 163 7.41 -16.96 -6.62
CA ALA A 163 7.03 -18.27 -6.06
C ALA A 163 6.83 -18.28 -4.54
N ASN A 164 7.46 -17.33 -3.84
CA ASN A 164 7.36 -17.19 -2.39
C ASN A 164 6.42 -16.07 -1.95
N LEU A 165 5.93 -15.20 -2.84
CA LEU A 165 4.98 -14.16 -2.44
C LEU A 165 3.56 -14.70 -2.44
N LYS A 166 2.79 -14.30 -1.43
CA LYS A 166 1.37 -14.61 -1.31
C LYS A 166 0.61 -13.35 -0.94
N PHE A 167 -0.61 -13.22 -1.46
CA PHE A 167 -1.57 -12.29 -0.89
C PHE A 167 -1.97 -12.78 0.50
N ASP A 168 -1.88 -11.89 1.48
CA ASP A 168 -2.31 -12.19 2.86
C ASP A 168 -3.80 -11.91 3.06
N ALA A 169 -4.36 -10.99 2.29
CA ALA A 169 -5.74 -10.55 2.41
C ALA A 169 -6.33 -10.17 1.04
N PRO A 170 -7.67 -10.05 0.93
CA PRO A 170 -8.31 -9.37 -0.18
C PRO A 170 -7.73 -7.96 -0.39
N VAL A 171 -7.88 -7.44 -1.61
CA VAL A 171 -7.53 -6.04 -1.92
C VAL A 171 -8.25 -5.12 -0.97
N ARG A 172 -7.50 -4.23 -0.32
CA ARG A 172 -8.07 -3.17 0.52
C ARG A 172 -8.19 -1.91 -0.33
N GLN A 173 -9.34 -1.26 -0.26
CA GLN A 173 -9.54 0.01 -0.94
C GLN A 173 -9.55 1.14 0.08
N GLY A 174 -8.87 2.23 -0.25
CA GLY A 174 -8.92 3.45 0.54
C GLY A 174 -9.30 4.66 -0.31
N VAL A 175 -9.55 5.77 0.36
CA VAL A 175 -9.88 7.05 -0.23
C VAL A 175 -8.94 8.10 0.35
N LEU A 176 -8.20 8.80 -0.51
CA LEU A 176 -7.44 9.97 -0.07
C LEU A 176 -8.43 11.00 0.47
N SER A 177 -8.15 11.51 1.66
CA SER A 177 -9.00 12.48 2.33
C SER A 177 -8.17 13.61 2.89
N SER A 178 -8.75 14.81 2.93
CA SER A 178 -8.21 15.94 3.70
C SER A 178 -8.39 15.74 5.21
N ASP A 179 -9.29 14.85 5.62
CA ASP A 179 -9.46 14.44 7.01
C ASP A 179 -8.43 13.36 7.39
N PRO A 180 -7.44 13.67 8.25
CA PRO A 180 -6.44 12.71 8.69
C PRO A 180 -7.01 11.58 9.55
N SER A 181 -8.24 11.74 10.06
CA SER A 181 -8.93 10.73 10.88
C SER A 181 -9.87 9.82 10.09
N SER A 182 -9.95 10.00 8.77
CA SER A 182 -10.80 9.17 7.91
C SER A 182 -10.46 7.68 8.06
N PRO A 183 -11.45 6.81 8.35
CA PRO A 183 -11.21 5.37 8.48
C PRO A 183 -10.80 4.71 7.16
N LEU A 184 -11.13 5.33 6.03
CA LEU A 184 -10.71 4.92 4.68
C LEU A 184 -9.43 5.63 4.23
N GLY A 185 -8.87 6.52 5.06
CA GLY A 185 -7.66 7.26 4.76
C GLY A 185 -6.42 6.36 4.67
N MET A 186 -5.40 6.83 3.95
CA MET A 186 -4.15 6.10 3.71
C MET A 186 -3.52 5.50 4.98
N GLN A 187 -3.43 6.27 6.06
CA GLN A 187 -2.83 5.80 7.31
C GLN A 187 -3.66 4.70 7.99
N ALA A 188 -4.97 4.85 8.01
CA ALA A 188 -5.88 3.87 8.62
C ALA A 188 -5.85 2.54 7.85
N VAL A 189 -5.89 2.61 6.51
CA VAL A 189 -5.78 1.42 5.65
C VAL A 189 -4.44 0.71 5.87
N LEU A 190 -3.31 1.45 5.88
CA LEU A 190 -2.00 0.85 6.10
C LEU A 190 -1.82 0.29 7.52
N ALA A 191 -2.41 0.92 8.54
CA ALA A 191 -2.42 0.37 9.89
C ALA A 191 -3.16 -0.97 9.92
N GLY A 192 -4.30 -1.06 9.22
CA GLY A 192 -5.04 -2.32 9.04
C GLY A 192 -4.31 -3.37 8.21
N CYS A 193 -3.29 -3.00 7.43
CA CYS A 193 -2.42 -3.93 6.70
C CYS A 193 -1.31 -4.51 7.56
N GLN A 194 -0.97 -3.92 8.72
CA GLN A 194 0.16 -4.40 9.52
C GLN A 194 -0.11 -5.80 10.11
N SER A 195 0.88 -6.68 9.99
CA SER A 195 0.88 -7.97 10.66
C SER A 195 1.38 -7.85 12.09
N GLU A 196 0.90 -8.72 12.97
CA GLU A 196 1.38 -8.78 14.35
C GLU A 196 2.80 -9.34 14.45
N SER A 197 3.17 -10.30 13.59
CA SER A 197 4.33 -11.17 13.83
C SER A 197 5.44 -11.09 12.79
N HIS A 198 5.16 -10.53 11.62
CA HIS A 198 6.10 -10.54 10.51
C HIS A 198 6.02 -9.24 9.69
N TRP A 199 7.04 -9.04 8.86
CA TRP A 199 7.05 -7.95 7.90
C TRP A 199 6.08 -8.23 6.76
N VAL A 200 5.34 -7.21 6.36
CA VAL A 200 4.48 -7.26 5.17
C VAL A 200 4.91 -6.19 4.20
N ALA A 201 4.73 -6.46 2.91
CA ALA A 201 4.84 -5.45 1.87
C ALA A 201 3.44 -5.12 1.35
N VAL A 202 3.13 -3.84 1.22
CA VAL A 202 1.88 -3.33 0.68
C VAL A 202 2.17 -2.67 -0.66
N ILE A 203 1.58 -3.19 -1.73
CA ILE A 203 1.60 -2.53 -3.04
C ILE A 203 0.44 -1.54 -3.06
N ILE A 204 0.75 -0.26 -3.27
CA ILE A 204 -0.27 0.80 -3.32
C ILE A 204 -0.38 1.27 -4.76
N THR A 205 -1.58 1.22 -5.31
CA THR A 205 -1.87 1.72 -6.65
C THR A 205 -2.85 2.88 -6.58
N LYS A 206 -2.42 4.03 -7.09
CA LYS A 206 -3.28 5.16 -7.44
C LYS A 206 -3.02 5.49 -8.90
N SER A 207 -3.91 5.02 -9.77
CA SER A 207 -3.71 5.03 -11.21
C SER A 207 -3.26 6.40 -11.75
N PRO A 208 -2.22 6.43 -12.61
CA PRO A 208 -1.51 5.30 -13.21
C PRO A 208 -0.29 4.80 -12.41
N GLU A 209 -0.08 5.25 -11.17
CA GLU A 209 1.15 5.03 -10.42
C GLU A 209 1.02 3.92 -9.37
N THR A 210 2.08 3.13 -9.21
CA THR A 210 2.16 2.05 -8.22
C THR A 210 3.49 2.11 -7.48
N ILE A 211 3.44 1.98 -6.16
CA ILE A 211 4.61 1.97 -5.26
C ILE A 211 4.56 0.77 -4.31
N ALA A 212 5.68 0.48 -3.63
CA ALA A 212 5.74 -0.53 -2.59
C ALA A 212 6.05 0.12 -1.24
N VAL A 213 5.36 -0.33 -0.20
CA VAL A 213 5.60 0.06 1.19
C VAL A 213 5.87 -1.18 2.01
N ALA A 214 6.96 -1.22 2.78
CA ALA A 214 7.19 -2.30 3.74
C ALA A 214 6.82 -1.84 5.16
N LEU A 215 5.98 -2.64 5.82
CA LEU A 215 5.48 -2.36 7.16
C LEU A 215 6.12 -3.35 8.16
N PRO A 216 6.65 -2.85 9.28
CA PRO A 216 7.18 -3.71 10.34
C PRO A 216 6.05 -4.44 11.08
N PRO A 217 6.36 -5.54 11.79
CA PRO A 217 5.40 -6.18 12.69
C PRO A 217 4.92 -5.21 13.78
N SER A 218 3.61 -5.17 14.05
CA SER A 218 3.02 -4.26 15.05
C SER A 218 3.43 -4.63 16.49
N SER A 219 3.69 -5.90 16.77
CA SER A 219 4.11 -6.36 18.10
C SER A 219 5.58 -6.13 18.42
N SER A 220 6.38 -5.58 17.49
CA SER A 220 7.82 -5.38 17.66
C SER A 220 8.10 -4.43 18.84
N PRO A 221 8.48 -4.94 20.03
CA PRO A 221 8.36 -4.20 21.28
C PRO A 221 9.60 -3.36 21.61
N SER A 222 10.52 -3.22 20.66
CA SER A 222 11.80 -2.56 20.88
C SER A 222 12.26 -1.86 19.60
N PRO A 223 12.96 -0.72 19.69
CA PRO A 223 13.78 -0.18 18.61
C PRO A 223 14.92 -1.15 18.31
N SER A 224 14.58 -2.28 17.68
CA SER A 224 15.54 -3.08 16.93
C SER A 224 16.10 -2.17 15.82
N GLN A 225 17.33 -2.44 15.37
CA GLN A 225 18.02 -1.59 14.38
C GLN A 225 17.30 -1.48 13.02
N LEU A 226 16.21 -2.22 12.83
CA LEU A 226 15.30 -2.19 11.70
C LEU A 226 13.88 -1.75 12.07
N SER A 227 13.72 -0.97 13.13
CA SER A 227 12.43 -0.36 13.45
C SER A 227 12.15 0.79 12.49
N GLY A 228 11.47 0.51 11.38
CA GLY A 228 11.09 1.55 10.44
C GLY A 228 10.12 1.06 9.38
N TYR A 229 9.47 2.01 8.74
CA TYR A 229 8.64 1.79 7.57
C TYR A 229 9.46 2.19 6.35
N PHE A 230 9.33 1.45 5.26
CA PHE A 230 10.07 1.74 4.04
C PHE A 230 9.09 2.07 2.92
N LEU A 231 9.32 3.19 2.24
CA LEU A 231 8.66 3.52 0.99
C LEU A 231 9.65 3.28 -0.15
N LEU A 232 9.26 2.52 -1.16
CA LEU A 232 10.05 2.25 -2.37
C LEU A 232 9.25 2.67 -3.60
N ASP A 233 9.82 3.57 -4.38
CA ASP A 233 9.15 4.15 -5.55
C ASP A 233 10.12 4.18 -6.73
N SER A 234 9.58 3.85 -7.90
CA SER A 234 10.32 3.81 -9.17
C SER A 234 10.16 5.08 -10.01
N HIS A 235 9.22 5.94 -9.63
CA HIS A 235 8.96 7.23 -10.26
C HIS A 235 9.94 8.29 -9.71
N PRO A 236 10.48 9.18 -10.56
CA PRO A 236 11.20 10.34 -10.07
C PRO A 236 10.24 11.29 -9.33
N ARG A 237 10.66 11.77 -8.16
CA ARG A 237 9.96 12.78 -7.35
C ARG A 237 10.92 13.93 -7.01
N PRO A 238 11.16 14.88 -7.93
CA PRO A 238 12.05 16.01 -7.68
C PRO A 238 11.65 16.84 -6.44
N GLN A 239 10.35 16.91 -6.12
CA GLN A 239 9.84 17.56 -4.92
C GLN A 239 10.31 16.90 -3.62
N LEU A 240 10.64 15.61 -3.66
CA LEU A 240 11.25 14.86 -2.55
C LEU A 240 12.79 14.77 -2.67
N GLY A 241 13.38 15.44 -3.66
CA GLY A 241 14.82 15.35 -3.95
C GLY A 241 15.25 14.05 -4.66
N ALA A 242 14.31 13.25 -5.18
CA ALA A 242 14.60 12.00 -5.85
C ALA A 242 14.45 12.12 -7.38
N ASN A 243 15.56 12.12 -8.12
CA ASN A 243 15.53 12.23 -9.60
C ASN A 243 15.42 10.87 -10.32
N GLY A 244 15.55 9.76 -9.61
CA GLY A 244 15.35 8.41 -10.13
C GLY A 244 14.50 7.57 -9.19
N SER A 245 14.67 6.24 -9.20
CA SER A 245 14.03 5.39 -8.18
C SER A 245 14.69 5.62 -6.82
N TYR A 246 13.92 5.46 -5.75
CA TYR A 246 14.38 5.82 -4.42
C TYR A 246 13.71 4.97 -3.34
N ALA A 247 14.31 5.04 -2.15
CA ALA A 247 13.72 4.52 -0.94
C ALA A 247 13.81 5.52 0.21
N ILE A 248 12.75 5.62 1.00
CA ILE A 248 12.67 6.48 2.19
C ILE A 248 12.37 5.61 3.41
N ALA A 249 13.15 5.77 4.47
CA ALA A 249 12.86 5.22 5.78
C ALA A 249 12.07 6.21 6.62
N HIS A 250 11.09 5.68 7.35
CA HIS A 250 10.23 6.42 8.24
C HIS A 250 10.25 5.76 9.61
N ASP A 251 10.34 6.55 10.67
CA ASP A 251 10.36 6.02 12.04
C ASP A 251 8.97 5.63 12.55
N ASN A 252 7.92 6.15 11.91
CA ASN A 252 6.52 5.92 12.30
C ASN A 252 5.55 6.06 11.13
N MET A 253 4.36 5.48 11.28
CA MET A 253 3.26 5.51 10.32
C MET A 253 2.84 6.93 9.92
N VAL A 254 2.89 7.89 10.84
CA VAL A 254 2.49 9.28 10.57
C VAL A 254 3.44 9.93 9.56
N SER A 255 4.75 9.76 9.73
CA SER A 255 5.75 10.30 8.81
C SER A 255 5.71 9.64 7.42
N LEU A 256 5.42 8.34 7.37
CA LEU A 256 5.14 7.61 6.12
C LEU A 256 3.89 8.18 5.44
N GLY A 257 2.78 8.29 6.17
CA GLY A 257 1.50 8.79 5.66
C GLY A 257 1.60 10.22 5.10
N ARG A 258 2.42 11.09 5.72
CA ARG A 258 2.69 12.43 5.18
C ARG A 258 3.36 12.36 3.81
N THR A 259 4.41 11.55 3.69
CA THR A 259 5.15 11.37 2.42
C THR A 259 4.27 10.76 1.34
N LEU A 260 3.43 9.79 1.70
CA LEU A 260 2.42 9.23 0.80
C LEU A 260 1.40 10.28 0.35
N SER A 261 1.04 11.24 1.20
CA SER A 261 0.13 12.33 0.83
C SER A 261 0.80 13.35 -0.12
N GLU A 262 2.13 13.46 -0.10
CA GLU A 262 2.89 14.27 -1.07
C GLU A 262 3.02 13.56 -2.43
N ILE A 263 3.07 12.23 -2.42
CA ILE A 263 3.11 11.40 -3.64
C ILE A 263 1.73 11.29 -4.27
N PHE A 264 0.71 11.03 -3.45
CA PHE A 264 -0.68 10.87 -3.83
C PHE A 264 -1.52 11.95 -3.15
N PRO A 265 -1.47 13.20 -3.65
CA PRO A 265 -2.23 14.28 -3.04
C PRO A 265 -3.74 14.06 -3.24
N PHE A 266 -4.50 14.38 -2.18
CA PHE A 266 -5.94 14.54 -2.32
C PHE A 266 -6.22 15.63 -3.36
N THR A 267 -7.13 15.32 -4.28
CA THR A 267 -7.57 16.27 -5.30
C THR A 267 -9.01 16.66 -5.02
N ASP A 268 -9.21 17.94 -4.70
CA ASP A 268 -10.54 18.53 -4.66
C ASP A 268 -11.01 18.79 -6.10
N LEU A 269 -12.09 18.11 -6.51
CA LEU A 269 -12.65 18.23 -7.85
C LEU A 269 -13.66 19.39 -7.96
N GLY A 270 -13.97 20.08 -6.85
CA GLY A 270 -14.96 21.15 -6.79
C GLY A 270 -16.34 20.65 -6.37
N SER A 271 -17.16 21.58 -5.89
CA SER A 271 -18.50 21.29 -5.36
C SER A 271 -19.53 20.90 -6.43
N ASP A 272 -19.20 21.08 -7.71
CA ASP A 272 -20.02 20.69 -8.86
C ASP A 272 -19.85 19.21 -9.23
N VAL A 273 -18.80 18.55 -8.71
CA VAL A 273 -18.57 17.13 -8.88
C VAL A 273 -19.22 16.37 -7.72
N GLY A 274 -20.06 15.39 -8.05
CA GLY A 274 -20.74 14.57 -7.04
C GLY A 274 -19.75 13.78 -6.19
N GLU A 275 -20.09 13.58 -4.91
CA GLU A 275 -19.26 12.90 -3.90
C GLU A 275 -18.72 11.54 -4.37
N MET A 276 -19.55 10.72 -5.02
CA MET A 276 -19.14 9.42 -5.55
C MET A 276 -17.99 9.55 -6.57
N MET A 277 -18.03 10.55 -7.46
CA MET A 277 -16.96 10.77 -8.43
C MET A 277 -15.69 11.28 -7.74
N GLN A 278 -15.84 12.11 -6.71
CA GLN A 278 -14.72 12.56 -5.89
C GLN A 278 -14.05 11.40 -5.15
N MET A 279 -14.83 10.46 -4.59
CA MET A 279 -14.32 9.24 -3.98
C MET A 279 -13.59 8.36 -4.99
N MET A 280 -14.19 8.12 -6.17
CA MET A 280 -13.56 7.32 -7.24
C MET A 280 -12.23 7.92 -7.71
N TYR A 281 -12.16 9.24 -7.86
CA TYR A 281 -10.91 9.89 -8.28
C TYR A 281 -9.85 9.84 -7.18
N ASN A 282 -10.27 9.93 -5.92
CA ASN A 282 -9.38 9.89 -4.77
C ASN A 282 -9.11 8.47 -4.25
N SER A 283 -9.72 7.43 -4.83
CA SER A 283 -9.48 6.07 -4.37
C SER A 283 -8.08 5.55 -4.72
N PHE A 284 -7.63 4.58 -3.94
CA PHE A 284 -6.43 3.80 -4.18
C PHE A 284 -6.65 2.37 -3.72
N ASP A 285 -5.89 1.45 -4.31
CA ASP A 285 -5.88 0.03 -3.95
C ASP A 285 -4.62 -0.29 -3.15
N ALA A 286 -4.75 -1.17 -2.17
CA ALA A 286 -3.66 -1.67 -1.33
C ALA A 286 -3.67 -3.20 -1.31
N TYR A 287 -2.59 -3.80 -1.81
CA TYR A 287 -2.41 -5.24 -1.87
C TYR A 287 -1.38 -5.69 -0.84
N VAL A 288 -1.81 -6.48 0.15
CA VAL A 288 -0.92 -6.97 1.22
C VAL A 288 -0.24 -8.26 0.81
N LEU A 289 1.09 -8.27 0.87
CA LEU A 289 1.96 -9.37 0.48
C LEU A 289 2.80 -9.84 1.66
N GLN A 290 2.94 -11.15 1.76
CA GLN A 290 3.82 -11.84 2.70
C GLN A 290 4.59 -12.97 1.99
N GLN A 291 5.54 -13.57 2.71
CA GLN A 291 6.25 -14.79 2.27
C GLN A 291 5.80 -16.03 3.05
#